data_AF-T1ITK6-F1
#
_entry.id   AF-T1ITK6-F1
#
_cell.length_a   1.000
_cell.length_b   1.000
_cell.length_c   1.000
_cell.angle_alpha   90.00
_cell.angle_beta   90.00
_cell.angle_gamma   90.00
#
_symmetry.space_group_name_H-M   'P 1'
#
loop_
_entity.id
_entity.type
_entity.pdbx_description
1 polymer ?
#
loop_
_entity_poly.entity_id
_entity_poly.type
_entity_poly.pdbx_seq_one_letter_code
_entity_poly.pdbx_strand_id
1 'polypeptide(L)'
;MDKAKLARVTKILGRTGSQGQCTQINKKRMTIIMSEKITIHVFGLLTSIKFYKLQHLANRYKKKCSHIDVISDVYFENEWEEFVNCQKRNVCGEAWSFNDSVMTFANGVFIGGYNDFIIWYETNVKEVFYPEMFLHDATKEMKSRIQTRKHLFVYLYLKSNTLDGTVIFELFTDILPHTCRNFIRLCSGDAGKTTDGVKLHYKGSPIHRIVPSGWLQGGDIVKGAGNAGSSIYGPLFADEGFTVSHDRFGVLGMANKGPHSNGSQFYITLAPQLWMNGKMVAFGYLISGRNVLKRIEKMKTVNERPMQSVSVVDCGVYSMDDIVMTDLTEDDLVLYHSKGSEPPDVPVTVKLPVQFSKCVDDVMALQKK
;
A
#
# COMPACT_ATOMS: atom_id res chain seq x y z
N MET A 1 33.67 -33.38 -7.94
CA MET A 1 33.12 -32.23 -7.20
C MET A 1 34.10 -31.88 -6.08
N ASP A 2 34.73 -30.71 -6.17
CA ASP A 2 35.90 -30.34 -5.37
C ASP A 2 35.52 -29.97 -3.93
N LYS A 3 36.06 -30.72 -2.96
CA LYS A 3 35.83 -30.55 -1.51
C LYS A 3 36.21 -29.15 -1.01
N ALA A 4 37.06 -28.42 -1.74
CA ALA A 4 37.44 -27.05 -1.41
C ALA A 4 36.30 -26.02 -1.61
N LYS A 5 35.34 -26.27 -2.52
CA LYS A 5 34.19 -25.38 -2.74
C LYS A 5 33.14 -25.47 -1.62
N LEU A 6 32.99 -26.64 -1.00
CA LEU A 6 32.04 -26.83 0.11
C LEU A 6 32.49 -26.07 1.37
N ALA A 7 33.80 -26.03 1.65
CA ALA A 7 34.37 -25.35 2.81
C ALA A 7 34.26 -23.82 2.78
N ARG A 8 34.13 -23.22 1.58
CA ARG A 8 34.00 -21.76 1.41
C ARG A 8 32.57 -21.26 1.70
N VAL A 9 31.56 -22.09 1.42
CA VAL A 9 30.15 -21.78 1.69
C VAL A 9 29.85 -21.86 3.20
N THR A 10 30.46 -22.81 3.92
CA THR A 10 30.29 -22.95 5.37
C THR A 10 30.86 -21.76 6.18
N LYS A 11 31.82 -21.02 5.61
CA LYS A 11 32.47 -19.89 6.30
C LYS A 11 31.65 -18.59 6.24
N ILE A 12 30.73 -18.46 5.28
CA ILE A 12 29.85 -17.28 5.14
C ILE A 12 28.58 -17.43 5.99
N LEU A 13 28.13 -18.65 6.26
CA LEU A 13 26.92 -18.96 7.05
C LEU A 13 27.17 -19.11 8.57
N GLY A 14 28.39 -18.85 9.04
CA GLY A 14 28.86 -19.19 10.38
C GLY A 14 28.90 -18.04 11.41
N ARG A 15 28.05 -17.02 11.29
CA ARG A 15 27.91 -15.98 12.34
C ARG A 15 26.44 -15.71 12.64
N THR A 16 25.88 -16.49 13.56
CA THR A 16 24.94 -16.07 14.63
C THR A 16 24.47 -17.32 15.38
N GLY A 17 24.46 -17.24 16.71
CA GLY A 17 24.31 -18.38 17.60
C GLY A 17 22.89 -18.94 17.70
N SER A 18 22.81 -20.26 17.72
CA SER A 18 21.95 -21.14 18.56
C SER A 18 21.84 -22.51 17.85
N GLN A 19 22.60 -23.49 18.33
CA GLN A 19 22.97 -24.72 17.60
C GLN A 19 21.86 -25.78 17.45
N GLY A 20 20.59 -25.49 17.76
CA GLY A 20 19.52 -26.50 17.76
C GLY A 20 18.54 -26.48 16.58
N GLN A 21 18.20 -25.31 16.05
CA GLN A 21 17.14 -25.15 15.03
C GLN A 21 17.66 -24.78 13.63
N CYS A 22 18.89 -24.27 13.53
CA CYS A 22 19.51 -23.81 12.28
C CYS A 22 19.91 -24.98 11.34
N THR A 23 20.06 -26.20 11.86
CA THR A 23 20.48 -27.40 11.10
C THR A 23 19.39 -27.98 10.20
N GLN A 24 18.09 -27.81 10.53
CA GLN A 24 16.99 -28.26 9.66
C GLN A 24 16.69 -27.27 8.52
N ILE A 25 16.79 -25.96 8.79
CA ILE A 25 16.60 -24.90 7.78
C ILE A 25 17.70 -24.98 6.72
N ASN A 26 18.95 -25.24 7.12
CA ASN A 26 20.08 -25.40 6.20
C ASN A 26 20.01 -26.68 5.35
N LYS A 27 19.44 -27.78 5.88
CA LYS A 27 19.16 -28.98 5.08
C LYS A 27 18.05 -28.74 4.04
N LYS A 28 16.94 -28.08 4.43
CA LYS A 28 15.86 -27.69 3.50
C LYS A 28 16.35 -26.78 2.37
N ARG A 29 17.18 -25.76 2.69
CA ARG A 29 17.79 -24.88 1.67
C ARG A 29 18.66 -25.63 0.65
N MET A 30 19.37 -26.69 1.05
CA MET A 30 20.14 -27.53 0.11
C MET A 30 19.28 -28.46 -0.76
N THR A 31 18.14 -28.96 -0.26
CA THR A 31 17.26 -29.87 -1.02
C THR A 31 16.57 -29.17 -2.19
N ILE A 32 16.27 -27.87 -2.09
CA ILE A 32 15.65 -27.06 -3.16
C ILE A 32 16.55 -26.99 -4.41
N ILE A 33 17.88 -27.00 -4.22
CA ILE A 33 18.86 -26.93 -5.31
C ILE A 33 18.91 -28.26 -6.09
N MET A 34 18.35 -29.34 -5.54
CA MET A 34 18.37 -30.69 -6.13
C MET A 34 17.00 -31.16 -6.65
N SER A 35 15.94 -30.36 -6.59
CA SER A 35 14.61 -30.76 -7.08
C SER A 35 14.49 -30.59 -8.60
N GLU A 36 13.93 -31.59 -9.29
CA GLU A 36 13.71 -31.58 -10.74
C GLU A 36 12.73 -30.50 -11.22
N LYS A 37 11.92 -29.92 -10.33
CA LYS A 37 11.03 -28.80 -10.61
C LYS A 37 11.06 -27.79 -9.46
N ILE A 38 11.22 -26.51 -9.77
CA ILE A 38 11.25 -25.42 -8.80
C ILE A 38 10.07 -24.49 -9.06
N THR A 39 9.23 -24.27 -8.06
CA THR A 39 8.11 -23.34 -8.11
C THR A 39 8.45 -22.11 -7.29
N ILE A 40 8.57 -20.96 -7.95
CA ILE A 40 8.82 -19.67 -7.34
C ILE A 40 7.49 -18.98 -7.11
N HIS A 41 7.22 -18.58 -5.86
CA HIS A 41 6.06 -17.78 -5.52
C HIS A 41 6.53 -16.37 -5.16
N VAL A 42 5.97 -15.38 -5.85
CA VAL A 42 6.22 -13.97 -5.59
C VAL A 42 4.91 -13.36 -5.09
N PHE A 43 4.90 -12.90 -3.84
CA PHE A 43 3.76 -12.22 -3.24
C PHE A 43 4.12 -10.74 -3.06
N GLY A 44 3.20 -9.81 -3.31
CA GLY A 44 3.51 -8.41 -3.05
C GLY A 44 2.32 -7.46 -3.10
N LEU A 45 2.60 -6.21 -2.72
CA LEU A 45 1.63 -5.13 -2.76
C LEU A 45 1.28 -4.74 -4.21
N LEU A 46 0.00 -4.46 -4.46
CA LEU A 46 -0.49 -3.94 -5.75
C LEU A 46 0.24 -2.66 -6.18
N THR A 47 0.63 -1.85 -5.19
CA THR A 47 1.30 -0.57 -5.38
C THR A 47 2.82 -0.65 -5.39
N SER A 48 3.41 -1.84 -5.24
CA SER A 48 4.87 -2.00 -5.14
C SER A 48 5.51 -2.26 -6.49
N ILE A 49 6.37 -1.34 -6.96
CA ILE A 49 7.23 -1.59 -8.14
C ILE A 49 8.15 -2.79 -7.91
N LYS A 50 8.68 -2.96 -6.69
CA LYS A 50 9.54 -4.10 -6.33
C LYS A 50 8.87 -5.43 -6.69
N PHE A 51 7.56 -5.54 -6.44
CA PHE A 51 6.80 -6.75 -6.75
C PHE A 51 6.84 -7.04 -8.25
N TYR A 52 6.53 -6.04 -9.08
CA TYR A 52 6.49 -6.21 -10.53
C TYR A 52 7.89 -6.43 -11.13
N LYS A 53 8.92 -5.74 -10.61
CA LYS A 53 10.32 -6.01 -10.97
C LYS A 53 10.68 -7.48 -10.74
N LEU A 54 10.35 -8.02 -9.55
CA LEU A 54 10.60 -9.43 -9.24
C LEU A 54 9.73 -10.40 -10.03
N GLN A 55 8.48 -10.05 -10.30
CA GLN A 55 7.61 -10.84 -11.17
C GLN A 55 8.22 -10.97 -12.58
N HIS A 56 8.70 -9.87 -13.16
CA HIS A 56 9.35 -9.91 -14.47
C HIS A 56 10.67 -10.71 -14.43
N LEU A 57 11.49 -10.53 -13.38
CA LEU A 57 12.71 -11.30 -13.19
C LEU A 57 12.44 -12.81 -13.08
N ALA A 58 11.49 -13.21 -12.23
CA ALA A 58 11.09 -14.60 -12.06
C ALA A 58 10.54 -15.19 -13.37
N ASN A 59 9.69 -14.45 -14.09
CA ASN A 59 9.16 -14.89 -15.38
C ASN A 59 10.26 -15.02 -16.45
N ARG A 60 11.28 -14.17 -16.43
CA ARG A 60 12.47 -14.32 -17.28
C ARG A 60 13.23 -15.59 -16.91
N TYR A 61 13.32 -15.93 -15.63
CA TYR A 61 13.95 -17.17 -15.18
C TYR A 61 13.22 -18.40 -15.72
N LYS A 62 11.89 -18.42 -15.61
CA LYS A 62 11.02 -19.46 -16.19
C LYS A 62 11.23 -19.66 -17.69
N LYS A 63 11.42 -18.56 -18.45
CA LYS A 63 11.71 -18.64 -19.90
C LYS A 63 13.07 -19.27 -20.21
N LYS A 64 14.07 -19.10 -19.33
CA LYS A 64 15.41 -19.69 -19.50
C LYS A 64 15.47 -21.15 -19.03
N CYS A 65 14.71 -21.50 -18.00
CA CYS A 65 14.77 -22.79 -17.33
C CYS A 65 13.41 -23.47 -17.32
N SER A 66 13.24 -24.51 -18.14
CA SER A 66 11.96 -25.22 -18.31
C SER A 66 11.44 -25.95 -17.06
N HIS A 67 12.32 -26.21 -16.09
CA HIS A 67 11.96 -26.81 -14.80
C HIS A 67 11.45 -25.79 -13.78
N ILE A 68 11.37 -24.51 -14.14
CA ILE A 68 10.94 -23.43 -13.25
C ILE A 68 9.52 -23.03 -13.55
N ASP A 69 8.70 -23.00 -12.52
CA ASP A 69 7.38 -22.41 -12.57
C ASP A 69 7.31 -21.18 -11.68
N VAL A 70 6.43 -20.24 -12.03
CA VAL A 70 6.30 -18.95 -11.35
C VAL A 70 4.84 -18.68 -11.10
N ILE A 71 4.53 -18.45 -9.82
CA ILE A 71 3.22 -18.03 -9.34
C ILE A 71 3.39 -16.64 -8.73
N SER A 72 2.44 -15.74 -9.01
CA SER A 72 2.50 -14.39 -8.46
C SER A 72 1.12 -13.94 -8.01
N ASP A 73 1.03 -13.55 -6.74
CA ASP A 73 -0.21 -13.06 -6.14
C ASP A 73 0.01 -11.65 -5.59
N VAL A 74 -1.02 -10.82 -5.77
CA VAL A 74 -1.00 -9.40 -5.44
C VAL A 74 -2.02 -9.12 -4.36
N TYR A 75 -1.66 -8.25 -3.42
CA TYR A 75 -2.49 -7.86 -2.28
C TYR A 75 -2.66 -6.35 -2.17
N PHE A 76 -3.79 -5.91 -1.65
CA PHE A 76 -3.95 -4.54 -1.15
C PHE A 76 -3.18 -4.34 0.17
N GLU A 77 -2.91 -3.10 0.58
CA GLU A 77 -2.19 -2.81 1.83
C GLU A 77 -2.77 -3.53 3.06
N ASN A 78 -4.10 -3.62 3.14
CA ASN A 78 -4.78 -4.26 4.26
C ASN A 78 -4.59 -5.78 4.26
N GLU A 79 -4.73 -6.41 3.10
CA GLU A 79 -4.59 -7.86 2.94
C GLU A 79 -3.13 -8.29 3.05
N TRP A 80 -2.21 -7.44 2.58
CA TRP A 80 -0.77 -7.67 2.65
C TRP A 80 -0.29 -7.79 4.09
N GLU A 81 -0.72 -6.89 4.98
CA GLU A 81 -0.29 -6.96 6.37
C GLU A 81 -0.83 -8.23 7.06
N GLU A 82 -2.09 -8.58 6.80
CA GLU A 82 -2.69 -9.81 7.32
C GLU A 82 -1.96 -11.05 6.79
N PHE A 83 -1.67 -11.08 5.49
CA PHE A 83 -0.90 -12.12 4.83
C PHE A 83 0.50 -12.24 5.44
N VAL A 84 1.26 -11.14 5.51
CA VAL A 84 2.62 -11.12 6.08
C VAL A 84 2.60 -11.61 7.53
N ASN A 85 1.66 -11.14 8.35
CA ASN A 85 1.53 -11.59 9.73
C ASN A 85 1.21 -13.08 9.84
N CYS A 86 0.40 -13.63 8.93
CA CYS A 86 0.15 -15.06 8.84
C CYS A 86 1.44 -15.82 8.46
N GLN A 87 2.16 -15.36 7.43
CA GLN A 87 3.41 -15.99 6.99
C GLN A 87 4.50 -15.95 8.08
N LYS A 88 4.61 -14.85 8.83
CA LYS A 88 5.52 -14.74 9.97
C LYS A 88 5.32 -15.84 11.00
N ARG A 89 4.05 -16.17 11.30
CA ARG A 89 3.69 -17.25 12.24
C ARG A 89 3.98 -18.64 11.67
N ASN A 90 3.83 -18.81 10.36
CA ASN A 90 4.00 -20.11 9.70
C ASN A 90 5.47 -20.46 9.44
N VAL A 91 6.26 -19.49 8.97
CA VAL A 91 7.66 -19.68 8.58
C VAL A 91 8.59 -19.65 9.80
N CYS A 92 8.26 -18.85 10.82
CA CYS A 92 9.11 -18.59 12.00
C CYS A 92 10.52 -18.07 11.63
N GLY A 93 11.40 -17.86 12.61
CA GLY A 93 12.81 -17.49 12.38
C GLY A 93 13.03 -16.12 11.70
N GLU A 94 13.79 -16.10 10.60
CA GLU A 94 14.18 -14.89 9.85
C GLU A 94 12.97 -14.08 9.34
N ALA A 95 11.80 -14.73 9.18
CA ALA A 95 10.59 -14.05 8.75
C ALA A 95 10.02 -13.07 9.79
N TRP A 96 10.29 -13.23 11.10
CA TRP A 96 9.68 -12.40 12.17
C TRP A 96 9.90 -10.90 11.97
N SER A 97 11.09 -10.52 11.51
CA SER A 97 11.48 -9.13 11.23
C SER A 97 11.14 -8.65 9.81
N PHE A 98 10.43 -9.46 9.01
CA PHE A 98 10.11 -9.10 7.63
C PHE A 98 9.25 -7.83 7.55
N ASN A 99 9.66 -6.88 6.72
CA ASN A 99 8.98 -5.58 6.55
C ASN A 99 9.04 -5.08 5.09
N ASP A 100 9.25 -5.96 4.12
CA ASP A 100 9.31 -5.57 2.71
C ASP A 100 7.91 -5.58 2.07
N SER A 101 7.77 -4.91 0.93
CA SER A 101 6.54 -4.88 0.12
C SER A 101 6.38 -6.11 -0.78
N VAL A 102 7.37 -7.01 -0.78
CA VAL A 102 7.42 -8.23 -1.59
C VAL A 102 7.99 -9.38 -0.77
N MET A 103 7.35 -10.54 -0.83
CA MET A 103 7.75 -11.76 -0.11
C MET A 103 7.88 -12.89 -1.12
N THR A 104 9.00 -13.62 -1.07
CA THR A 104 9.31 -14.66 -2.05
C THR A 104 9.58 -16.03 -1.43
N PHE A 105 9.16 -17.07 -2.14
CA PHE A 105 9.36 -18.47 -1.76
C PHE A 105 9.82 -19.29 -2.96
N ALA A 106 10.62 -20.33 -2.71
CA ALA A 106 10.90 -21.40 -3.67
C ALA A 106 10.50 -22.74 -3.07
N ASN A 107 9.62 -23.48 -3.76
CA ASN A 107 9.07 -24.76 -3.28
C ASN A 107 8.53 -24.67 -1.84
N GLY A 108 7.86 -23.55 -1.51
CA GLY A 108 7.31 -23.27 -0.18
C GLY A 108 8.35 -22.90 0.88
N VAL A 109 9.64 -22.83 0.55
CA VAL A 109 10.67 -22.35 1.47
C VAL A 109 10.89 -20.86 1.27
N PHE A 110 10.82 -20.13 2.37
CA PHE A 110 11.00 -18.69 2.40
C PHE A 110 12.40 -18.29 1.93
N ILE A 111 12.45 -17.41 0.92
CA ILE A 111 13.69 -16.84 0.39
C ILE A 111 13.96 -15.52 1.10
N GLY A 112 12.99 -14.60 1.10
CA GLY A 112 13.13 -13.27 1.68
C GLY A 112 12.35 -12.20 0.92
N GLY A 113 12.79 -10.95 1.11
CA GLY A 113 12.25 -9.77 0.43
C GLY A 113 12.83 -9.54 -0.96
N TYR A 114 12.81 -8.29 -1.40
CA TYR A 114 13.26 -7.88 -2.73
C TYR A 114 14.73 -8.22 -2.98
N ASN A 115 15.61 -7.74 -2.11
CA ASN A 115 17.06 -7.94 -2.23
C ASN A 115 17.48 -9.40 -2.01
N ASP A 116 16.82 -10.10 -1.09
CA ASP A 116 17.11 -11.51 -0.81
C ASP A 116 16.84 -12.40 -2.03
N PHE A 117 15.75 -12.11 -2.76
CA PHE A 117 15.44 -12.84 -3.98
C PHE A 117 16.46 -12.58 -5.10
N ILE A 118 16.93 -11.35 -5.26
CA ILE A 118 17.97 -11.01 -6.25
C ILE A 118 19.23 -11.82 -5.94
N ILE A 119 19.70 -11.79 -4.70
CA ILE A 119 20.89 -12.56 -4.27
C ILE A 119 20.68 -14.06 -4.51
N TRP A 120 19.50 -14.58 -4.18
CA TRP A 120 19.15 -15.98 -4.44
C TRP A 120 19.17 -16.32 -5.93
N TYR A 121 18.57 -15.47 -6.77
CA TYR A 121 18.55 -15.65 -8.22
C TYR A 121 19.98 -15.65 -8.81
N GLU A 122 20.80 -14.65 -8.49
CA GLU A 122 22.16 -14.53 -9.00
C GLU A 122 23.04 -15.72 -8.58
N THR A 123 22.83 -16.24 -7.37
CA THR A 123 23.54 -17.42 -6.87
C THR A 123 23.17 -18.69 -7.64
N ASN A 124 21.89 -18.87 -7.98
CA ASN A 124 21.42 -20.06 -8.68
C ASN A 124 21.68 -20.01 -10.20
N VAL A 125 21.52 -18.84 -10.82
CA VAL A 125 21.70 -18.64 -12.26
C VAL A 125 23.15 -18.36 -12.64
N LYS A 126 23.98 -17.91 -11.68
CA LYS A 126 25.37 -17.47 -11.89
C LYS A 126 25.49 -16.33 -12.93
N GLU A 127 24.50 -15.46 -12.94
CA GLU A 127 24.41 -14.28 -13.80
C GLU A 127 24.00 -13.10 -12.92
N VAL A 128 24.70 -11.97 -13.08
CA VAL A 128 24.34 -10.72 -12.41
C VAL A 128 23.13 -10.14 -13.12
N PHE A 129 22.15 -9.67 -12.35
CA PHE A 129 20.94 -9.10 -12.92
C PHE A 129 20.78 -7.64 -12.53
N TYR A 130 20.19 -6.86 -13.43
CA TYR A 130 19.91 -5.45 -13.20
C TYR A 130 18.39 -5.24 -13.18
N PRO A 131 17.75 -5.38 -12.00
CA PRO A 131 16.30 -5.18 -11.84
C PRO A 131 15.79 -3.83 -12.36
N GLU A 132 16.64 -2.81 -12.39
CA GLU A 132 16.30 -1.49 -12.93
C GLU A 132 15.93 -1.51 -14.42
N MET A 133 16.40 -2.51 -15.18
CA MET A 133 15.96 -2.69 -16.56
C MET A 133 14.46 -2.98 -16.69
N PHE A 134 13.81 -3.43 -15.61
CA PHE A 134 12.39 -3.76 -15.58
C PHE A 134 11.53 -2.61 -15.07
N LEU A 135 12.12 -1.47 -14.70
CA LEU A 135 11.38 -0.38 -14.09
C LEU A 135 10.20 0.08 -14.96
N HIS A 136 10.45 0.34 -16.24
CA HIS A 136 9.42 0.78 -17.18
C HIS A 136 8.29 -0.26 -17.33
N ASP A 137 8.64 -1.52 -17.55
CA ASP A 137 7.66 -2.60 -17.73
C ASP A 137 6.87 -2.85 -16.44
N ALA A 138 7.54 -2.81 -15.29
CA ALA A 138 6.93 -2.94 -13.97
C ALA A 138 5.93 -1.82 -13.70
N THR A 139 6.30 -0.56 -13.97
CA THR A 139 5.40 0.59 -13.83
C THR A 139 4.19 0.47 -14.76
N LYS A 140 4.41 0.03 -16.01
CA LYS A 140 3.32 -0.16 -16.98
C LYS A 140 2.35 -1.25 -16.55
N GLU A 141 2.85 -2.40 -16.10
CA GLU A 141 2.03 -3.51 -15.61
C GLU A 141 1.23 -3.08 -14.37
N MET A 142 1.88 -2.42 -13.40
CA MET A 142 1.22 -1.88 -12.21
C MET A 142 0.06 -0.95 -12.58
N LYS A 143 0.32 0.04 -13.45
CA LYS A 143 -0.71 0.98 -13.91
C LYS A 143 -1.86 0.26 -14.61
N SER A 144 -1.55 -0.70 -15.47
CA SER A 144 -2.57 -1.49 -16.18
C SER A 144 -3.46 -2.29 -15.23
N ARG A 145 -2.89 -2.94 -14.20
CA ARG A 145 -3.66 -3.70 -13.20
C ARG A 145 -4.61 -2.83 -12.39
N ILE A 146 -4.24 -1.58 -12.13
CA ILE A 146 -5.09 -0.62 -11.43
C ILE A 146 -6.19 -0.11 -12.37
N GLN A 147 -5.83 0.30 -13.60
CA GLN A 147 -6.74 0.89 -14.57
C GLN A 147 -7.84 -0.09 -15.06
N THR A 148 -7.52 -1.39 -15.14
CA THR A 148 -8.48 -2.42 -15.59
C THR A 148 -9.65 -2.62 -14.63
N ARG A 149 -9.58 -2.11 -13.39
CA ARG A 149 -10.60 -2.32 -12.35
C ARG A 149 -11.91 -1.54 -12.58
N LYS A 150 -11.96 -0.62 -13.56
CA LYS A 150 -13.13 0.21 -13.93
C LYS A 150 -13.72 1.08 -12.79
N HIS A 151 -13.15 1.02 -11.60
CA HIS A 151 -13.52 1.80 -10.44
C HIS A 151 -12.81 3.16 -10.42
N LEU A 152 -13.44 4.14 -9.76
CA LEU A 152 -12.84 5.44 -9.56
C LEU A 152 -12.08 5.47 -8.24
N PHE A 153 -10.98 6.21 -8.23
CA PHE A 153 -10.15 6.43 -7.06
C PHE A 153 -10.31 7.86 -6.57
N VAL A 154 -10.28 8.03 -5.25
CA VAL A 154 -10.34 9.33 -4.59
C VAL A 154 -9.27 9.39 -3.52
N TYR A 155 -8.77 10.59 -3.24
CA TYR A 155 -7.81 10.81 -2.17
C TYR A 155 -8.35 11.79 -1.14
N LEU A 156 -7.92 11.61 0.11
CA LEU A 156 -8.04 12.60 1.19
C LEU A 156 -6.64 12.85 1.76
N TYR A 157 -6.19 14.09 1.74
CA TYR A 157 -4.98 14.52 2.45
C TYR A 157 -5.37 14.95 3.87
N LEU A 158 -4.98 14.14 4.84
CA LEU A 158 -5.31 14.31 6.25
C LEU A 158 -4.14 14.97 6.96
N LYS A 159 -4.42 16.01 7.76
CA LYS A 159 -3.40 16.73 8.53
C LYS A 159 -3.87 17.08 9.94
N SER A 160 -2.92 17.00 10.86
CA SER A 160 -2.93 17.53 12.22
C SER A 160 -1.59 18.24 12.50
N ASN A 161 -1.39 18.74 13.71
CA ASN A 161 -0.12 19.37 14.11
C ASN A 161 1.06 18.39 14.18
N THR A 162 0.78 17.09 14.33
CA THR A 162 1.80 16.04 14.53
C THR A 162 1.77 14.98 13.42
N LEU A 163 0.87 15.15 12.46
CA LEU A 163 0.66 14.18 11.41
C LEU A 163 0.19 14.81 10.12
N ASP A 164 0.74 14.32 9.03
CA ASP A 164 0.18 14.47 7.70
C ASP A 164 0.27 13.15 6.94
N GLY A 165 -0.56 13.04 5.91
CA GLY A 165 -0.48 11.98 4.92
C GLY A 165 -1.74 11.83 4.09
N THR A 166 -1.56 11.22 2.91
CA THR A 166 -2.64 10.97 1.96
C THR A 166 -3.19 9.56 2.16
N VAL A 167 -4.51 9.44 2.12
CA VAL A 167 -5.21 8.16 2.03
C VAL A 167 -5.95 8.10 0.70
N ILE A 168 -5.92 6.95 0.04
CA ILE A 168 -6.54 6.73 -1.27
C ILE A 168 -7.51 5.58 -1.16
N PHE A 169 -8.70 5.78 -1.71
CA PHE A 169 -9.77 4.80 -1.73
C PHE A 169 -10.14 4.44 -3.17
N GLU A 170 -10.39 3.15 -3.38
CA GLU A 170 -11.16 2.66 -4.53
C GLU A 170 -12.64 2.69 -4.18
N LEU A 171 -13.47 3.17 -5.10
CA LEU A 171 -14.92 3.27 -4.93
C LEU A 171 -15.64 2.29 -5.86
N PHE A 172 -16.62 1.56 -5.34
CA PHE A 172 -17.37 0.53 -6.09
C PHE A 172 -18.49 1.13 -6.92
N THR A 173 -18.11 1.93 -7.92
CA THR A 173 -19.01 2.70 -8.79
C THR A 173 -19.90 1.85 -9.68
N ASP A 174 -19.57 0.57 -9.85
CA ASP A 174 -20.33 -0.41 -10.61
C ASP A 174 -21.55 -0.95 -9.85
N ILE A 175 -21.42 -1.19 -8.54
CA ILE A 175 -22.47 -1.73 -7.67
C ILE A 175 -23.20 -0.67 -6.84
N LEU A 176 -22.55 0.44 -6.51
CA LEU A 176 -23.09 1.53 -5.68
C LEU A 176 -22.89 2.92 -6.33
N PRO A 177 -23.30 3.11 -7.61
CA PRO A 177 -23.04 4.34 -8.37
C PRO A 177 -23.57 5.61 -7.70
N HIS A 178 -24.74 5.55 -7.04
CA HIS A 178 -25.38 6.73 -6.45
C HIS A 178 -24.62 7.23 -5.22
N THR A 179 -24.20 6.32 -4.35
CA THR A 179 -23.42 6.56 -3.14
C THR A 179 -22.02 7.02 -3.50
N CYS A 180 -21.35 6.32 -4.42
CA CYS A 180 -20.02 6.70 -4.89
C CYS A 180 -20.04 8.09 -5.54
N ARG A 181 -21.05 8.41 -6.36
CA ARG A 181 -21.18 9.74 -6.98
C ARG A 181 -21.33 10.86 -5.94
N ASN A 182 -22.05 10.62 -4.85
CA ASN A 182 -22.11 11.58 -3.73
C ASN A 182 -20.71 11.86 -3.17
N PHE A 183 -19.98 10.80 -2.81
CA PHE A 183 -18.66 10.93 -2.23
C PHE A 183 -17.66 11.60 -3.18
N ILE A 184 -17.63 11.18 -4.45
CA ILE A 184 -16.76 11.75 -5.50
C ILE A 184 -16.96 13.25 -5.65
N ARG A 185 -18.21 13.70 -5.75
CA ARG A 185 -18.51 15.12 -5.94
C ARG A 185 -18.25 15.95 -4.69
N LEU A 186 -18.39 15.36 -3.51
CA LEU A 186 -17.95 15.97 -2.25
C LEU A 186 -16.43 16.00 -2.12
N CYS A 187 -15.68 15.07 -2.74
CA CYS A 187 -14.23 15.16 -2.84
C CYS A 187 -13.78 16.22 -3.86
N SER A 188 -14.40 16.30 -5.04
CA SER A 188 -14.02 17.27 -6.09
C SER A 188 -14.45 18.70 -5.76
N GLY A 189 -15.52 18.87 -4.99
CA GLY A 189 -16.09 20.17 -4.68
C GLY A 189 -16.85 20.82 -5.84
N ASP A 190 -17.17 20.05 -6.90
CA ASP A 190 -17.90 20.53 -8.08
C ASP A 190 -19.43 20.57 -7.90
N ALA A 191 -19.94 20.12 -6.75
CA ALA A 191 -21.36 20.10 -6.44
C ALA A 191 -21.94 21.47 -6.08
N GLY A 192 -21.11 22.51 -5.99
CA GLY A 192 -21.56 23.86 -5.68
C GLY A 192 -21.90 24.03 -4.20
N LYS A 193 -23.05 24.64 -3.92
CA LYS A 193 -23.52 24.95 -2.57
C LYS A 193 -24.97 24.50 -2.39
N THR A 194 -25.32 24.16 -1.16
CA THR A 194 -26.72 24.00 -0.74
C THR A 194 -27.48 25.34 -0.83
N THR A 195 -28.81 25.30 -0.74
CA THR A 195 -29.67 26.49 -0.68
C THR A 195 -29.27 27.45 0.43
N ASP A 196 -28.80 26.90 1.55
CA ASP A 196 -28.43 27.66 2.75
C ASP A 196 -26.96 28.12 2.70
N GLY A 197 -26.31 27.98 1.54
CA GLY A 197 -24.97 28.49 1.27
C GLY A 197 -23.81 27.58 1.70
N VAL A 198 -24.08 26.40 2.27
CA VAL A 198 -23.03 25.44 2.64
C VAL A 198 -22.37 24.87 1.39
N LYS A 199 -21.04 24.97 1.30
CA LYS A 199 -20.25 24.37 0.22
C LYS A 199 -20.25 22.85 0.31
N LEU A 200 -20.60 22.18 -0.79
CA LEU A 200 -20.59 20.73 -0.88
C LEU A 200 -19.18 20.22 -1.20
N HIS A 201 -18.30 20.21 -0.19
CA HIS A 201 -16.89 19.84 -0.35
C HIS A 201 -16.28 19.35 0.97
N TYR A 202 -15.48 18.28 0.93
CA TYR A 202 -14.80 17.74 2.12
C TYR A 202 -13.59 18.55 2.57
N LYS A 203 -12.96 19.33 1.68
CA LYS A 203 -11.82 20.19 2.05
C LYS A 203 -12.19 21.15 3.18
N GLY A 204 -11.43 21.08 4.28
CA GLY A 204 -11.63 21.82 5.51
C GLY A 204 -12.51 21.09 6.54
N SER A 205 -13.16 19.97 6.19
CA SER A 205 -13.97 19.23 7.14
C SER A 205 -13.10 18.44 8.13
N PRO A 206 -13.47 18.39 9.42
CA PRO A 206 -12.71 17.67 10.44
C PRO A 206 -13.03 16.17 10.45
N ILE A 207 -12.08 15.38 10.94
CA ILE A 207 -12.35 14.06 11.51
C ILE A 207 -12.82 14.27 12.94
N HIS A 208 -14.13 14.24 13.15
CA HIS A 208 -14.75 14.66 14.42
C HIS A 208 -14.90 13.53 15.44
N ARG A 209 -14.68 12.26 15.05
CA ARG A 209 -14.79 11.10 15.94
C ARG A 209 -13.79 10.01 15.54
N ILE A 210 -13.13 9.42 16.53
CA ILE A 210 -12.17 8.32 16.39
C ILE A 210 -12.48 7.30 17.50
N VAL A 211 -12.80 6.08 17.09
CA VAL A 211 -13.00 4.92 17.94
C VAL A 211 -11.87 3.94 17.66
N PRO A 212 -10.86 3.83 18.56
CA PRO A 212 -9.76 2.88 18.38
C PRO A 212 -10.27 1.44 18.22
N SER A 213 -9.70 0.69 17.29
CA SER A 213 -10.17 -0.66 16.88
C SER A 213 -11.63 -0.70 16.42
N GLY A 214 -12.20 0.46 16.09
CA GLY A 214 -13.55 0.65 15.59
C GLY A 214 -13.51 1.30 14.21
N TRP A 215 -13.74 2.60 14.18
CA TRP A 215 -13.72 3.43 12.98
C TRP A 215 -13.33 4.86 13.31
N LEU A 216 -12.85 5.60 12.31
CA LEU A 216 -12.84 7.05 12.34
C LEU A 216 -14.02 7.59 11.53
N GLN A 217 -14.51 8.78 11.86
CA GLN A 217 -15.65 9.40 11.20
C GLN A 217 -15.37 10.87 10.90
N GLY A 218 -15.71 11.27 9.69
CA GLY A 218 -15.56 12.63 9.19
C GLY A 218 -16.72 13.02 8.29
N GLY A 219 -16.55 14.12 7.55
CA GLY A 219 -17.50 14.53 6.52
C GLY A 219 -18.72 15.30 7.02
N ASP A 220 -18.72 15.81 8.26
CA ASP A 220 -19.64 16.90 8.63
C ASP A 220 -19.13 18.21 8.02
N ILE A 221 -19.55 18.48 6.79
CA ILE A 221 -19.16 19.66 6.00
C ILE A 221 -19.87 20.95 6.42
N VAL A 222 -20.80 20.88 7.38
CA VAL A 222 -21.64 22.02 7.79
C VAL A 222 -21.09 22.63 9.08
N LYS A 223 -20.98 21.82 10.15
CA LYS A 223 -20.58 22.30 11.48
C LYS A 223 -19.31 21.62 11.99
N GLY A 224 -18.90 20.50 11.39
CA GLY A 224 -17.75 19.72 11.87
C GLY A 224 -17.93 19.12 13.26
N ALA A 225 -19.17 19.05 13.76
CA ALA A 225 -19.47 18.55 15.10
C ALA A 225 -19.90 17.09 15.09
N GLY A 226 -20.28 16.55 13.93
CA GLY A 226 -20.83 15.21 13.75
C GLY A 226 -22.35 15.14 13.80
N ASN A 227 -23.04 16.27 13.92
CA ASN A 227 -24.50 16.33 14.00
C ASN A 227 -25.17 16.82 12.70
N ALA A 228 -24.39 17.32 11.73
CA ALA A 228 -24.87 17.87 10.47
C ALA A 228 -24.17 17.23 9.26
N GLY A 229 -24.58 17.64 8.07
CA GLY A 229 -24.09 17.11 6.79
C GLY A 229 -25.14 17.30 5.71
N SER A 230 -24.72 17.28 4.46
CA SER A 230 -25.63 17.38 3.31
C SER A 230 -25.06 16.64 2.12
N SER A 231 -25.90 15.90 1.42
CA SER A 231 -25.50 15.20 0.21
C SER A 231 -25.62 16.11 -1.02
N ILE A 232 -25.06 15.65 -2.14
CA ILE A 232 -25.25 16.33 -3.42
C ILE A 232 -26.69 16.27 -3.95
N TYR A 233 -27.55 15.46 -3.35
CA TYR A 233 -28.94 15.24 -3.74
C TYR A 233 -29.93 15.98 -2.84
N GLY A 234 -29.43 16.72 -1.84
CA GLY A 234 -30.23 17.33 -0.78
C GLY A 234 -29.74 16.94 0.61
N PRO A 235 -30.52 17.21 1.68
CA PRO A 235 -30.09 16.93 3.04
C PRO A 235 -29.67 15.48 3.28
N LEU A 236 -30.48 14.53 2.80
CA LEU A 236 -30.27 13.08 2.99
C LEU A 236 -30.63 12.31 1.71
N PHE A 237 -30.08 11.10 1.55
CA PHE A 237 -30.45 10.13 0.52
C PHE A 237 -30.54 8.70 1.08
N ALA A 238 -31.26 7.84 0.35
CA ALA A 238 -31.55 6.47 0.75
C ALA A 238 -30.32 5.54 0.72
N ASP A 239 -30.34 4.48 1.53
CA ASP A 239 -29.39 3.37 1.40
C ASP A 239 -29.54 2.72 0.02
N GLU A 240 -28.44 2.62 -0.72
CA GLU A 240 -28.42 2.06 -2.08
C GLU A 240 -28.28 0.53 -2.07
N GLY A 241 -27.47 -0.02 -1.16
CA GLY A 241 -27.28 -1.46 -1.02
C GLY A 241 -26.29 -1.83 0.10
N PHE A 242 -26.27 -3.12 0.47
CA PHE A 242 -25.43 -3.68 1.53
C PHE A 242 -24.53 -4.82 1.02
N THR A 243 -24.06 -4.71 -0.22
CA THR A 243 -23.27 -5.73 -0.91
C THR A 243 -21.83 -5.85 -0.39
N VAL A 244 -21.30 -4.79 0.21
CA VAL A 244 -19.93 -4.70 0.70
C VAL A 244 -19.89 -4.99 2.20
N SER A 245 -19.07 -5.97 2.61
CA SER A 245 -18.91 -6.35 4.01
C SER A 245 -17.91 -5.45 4.74
N HIS A 246 -18.15 -5.24 6.04
CA HIS A 246 -17.27 -4.56 6.98
C HIS A 246 -16.30 -5.55 7.65
N ASP A 247 -15.64 -6.38 6.84
CA ASP A 247 -14.86 -7.53 7.32
C ASP A 247 -13.38 -7.23 7.57
N ARG A 248 -12.93 -6.00 7.30
CA ARG A 248 -11.51 -5.63 7.34
C ARG A 248 -11.27 -4.19 7.76
N PHE A 249 -10.00 -3.86 7.95
CA PHE A 249 -9.52 -2.48 8.08
C PHE A 249 -9.70 -1.72 6.77
N GLY A 250 -9.99 -0.43 6.84
CA GLY A 250 -10.00 0.46 5.67
C GLY A 250 -11.24 0.38 4.80
N VAL A 251 -12.37 -0.12 5.34
CA VAL A 251 -13.67 -0.05 4.67
C VAL A 251 -14.22 1.36 4.79
N LEU A 252 -14.50 1.99 3.65
CA LEU A 252 -15.13 3.30 3.54
C LEU A 252 -16.64 3.13 3.41
N GLY A 253 -17.40 3.83 4.23
CA GLY A 253 -18.86 3.78 4.19
C GLY A 253 -19.55 5.04 4.70
N MET A 254 -20.87 5.12 4.49
CA MET A 254 -21.70 6.26 4.83
C MET A 254 -22.16 6.17 6.29
N ALA A 255 -21.86 7.19 7.08
CA ALA A 255 -22.45 7.30 8.42
C ALA A 255 -23.89 7.81 8.30
N ASN A 256 -24.82 7.12 8.95
CA ASN A 256 -26.24 7.48 8.96
C ASN A 256 -26.79 7.56 10.40
N LYS A 257 -28.02 8.08 10.54
CA LYS A 257 -28.76 8.17 11.80
C LYS A 257 -29.93 7.17 11.84
N GLY A 258 -29.80 6.07 11.11
CA GLY A 258 -30.87 5.10 10.84
C GLY A 258 -31.08 4.89 9.34
N PRO A 259 -31.99 3.97 8.96
CA PRO A 259 -32.23 3.63 7.57
C PRO A 259 -32.51 4.86 6.70
N HIS A 260 -31.93 4.87 5.51
CA HIS A 260 -32.15 5.88 4.47
C HIS A 260 -31.83 7.33 4.88
N SER A 261 -30.84 7.52 5.75
CA SER A 261 -30.43 8.84 6.26
C SER A 261 -28.97 9.17 5.96
N ASN A 262 -28.49 8.82 4.77
CA ASN A 262 -27.13 9.12 4.33
C ASN A 262 -27.00 10.59 3.93
N GLY A 263 -25.93 11.26 4.34
CA GLY A 263 -25.66 12.66 4.00
C GLY A 263 -24.28 12.83 3.39
N SER A 264 -23.42 13.63 4.03
CA SER A 264 -21.99 13.74 3.70
C SER A 264 -21.07 12.98 4.64
N GLN A 265 -21.55 12.61 5.84
CA GLN A 265 -20.68 11.96 6.82
C GLN A 265 -20.28 10.56 6.37
N PHE A 266 -19.02 10.23 6.56
CA PHE A 266 -18.44 8.93 6.22
C PHE A 266 -17.67 8.38 7.41
N TYR A 267 -17.48 7.06 7.43
CA TYR A 267 -16.54 6.38 8.31
C TYR A 267 -15.49 5.63 7.51
N ILE A 268 -14.34 5.39 8.15
CA ILE A 268 -13.33 4.44 7.69
C ILE A 268 -13.07 3.46 8.82
N THR A 269 -13.26 2.16 8.57
CA THR A 269 -13.04 1.13 9.60
C THR A 269 -11.56 1.01 9.95
N LEU A 270 -11.28 0.82 11.24
CA LEU A 270 -9.95 0.59 11.81
C LEU A 270 -9.78 -0.86 12.30
N ALA A 271 -10.83 -1.66 12.21
CA ALA A 271 -10.86 -3.12 12.40
C ALA A 271 -12.15 -3.68 11.76
N PRO A 272 -12.31 -5.00 11.60
CA PRO A 272 -13.58 -5.59 11.16
C PRO A 272 -14.77 -5.16 12.04
N GLN A 273 -15.83 -4.64 11.43
CA GLN A 273 -17.06 -4.16 12.08
C GLN A 273 -18.31 -4.86 11.51
N LEU A 274 -18.33 -6.20 11.52
CA LEU A 274 -19.40 -7.00 10.90
C LEU A 274 -20.82 -6.66 11.36
N TRP A 275 -20.99 -6.08 12.56
CA TRP A 275 -22.28 -5.65 13.08
C TRP A 275 -22.90 -4.47 12.29
N MET A 276 -22.12 -3.76 11.48
CA MET A 276 -22.55 -2.70 10.57
C MET A 276 -23.15 -3.25 9.26
N ASN A 277 -22.92 -4.53 8.95
CA ASN A 277 -23.48 -5.17 7.76
C ASN A 277 -25.02 -5.10 7.78
N GLY A 278 -25.62 -4.72 6.66
CA GLY A 278 -27.07 -4.54 6.53
C GLY A 278 -27.63 -3.30 7.21
N LYS A 279 -26.78 -2.44 7.80
CA LYS A 279 -27.21 -1.20 8.50
C LYS A 279 -26.56 0.06 7.93
N MET A 280 -25.31 -0.05 7.49
CA MET A 280 -24.53 1.05 6.94
C MET A 280 -24.04 0.66 5.54
N VAL A 281 -24.11 1.60 4.60
CA VAL A 281 -23.65 1.38 3.21
C VAL A 281 -22.14 1.53 3.16
N ALA A 282 -21.41 0.43 2.95
CA ALA A 282 -20.00 0.46 2.57
C ALA A 282 -19.87 0.53 1.05
N PHE A 283 -18.99 1.40 0.54
CA PHE A 283 -18.91 1.71 -0.89
C PHE A 283 -17.47 1.88 -1.42
N GLY A 284 -16.46 1.56 -0.60
CA GLY A 284 -15.08 1.57 -1.06
C GLY A 284 -14.09 0.95 -0.08
N TYR A 285 -12.87 0.73 -0.55
CA TYR A 285 -11.75 0.21 0.25
C TYR A 285 -10.52 1.10 0.14
N LEU A 286 -9.77 1.16 1.24
CA LEU A 286 -8.46 1.80 1.29
C LEU A 286 -7.46 1.02 0.43
N ILE A 287 -6.81 1.74 -0.47
CA ILE A 287 -5.77 1.24 -1.37
C ILE A 287 -4.39 1.65 -0.89
N SER A 288 -4.27 2.87 -0.35
CA SER A 288 -3.01 3.42 0.17
C SER A 288 -3.27 4.34 1.35
N GLY A 289 -2.30 4.41 2.26
CA GLY A 289 -2.32 5.32 3.41
C GLY A 289 -2.71 4.64 4.72
N ARG A 290 -2.59 3.32 4.82
CA ARG A 290 -2.88 2.56 6.06
C ARG A 290 -2.11 3.08 7.27
N ASN A 291 -0.85 3.47 7.09
CA ASN A 291 -0.02 4.03 8.16
C ASN A 291 -0.55 5.39 8.67
N VAL A 292 -1.16 6.20 7.79
CA VAL A 292 -1.79 7.47 8.17
C VAL A 292 -2.97 7.19 9.10
N LEU A 293 -3.83 6.25 8.73
CA LEU A 293 -4.99 5.85 9.53
C LEU A 293 -4.58 5.25 10.89
N LYS A 294 -3.57 4.37 10.93
CA LYS A 294 -3.05 3.81 12.19
C LYS A 294 -2.45 4.86 13.12
N ARG A 295 -1.83 5.91 12.57
CA ARG A 295 -1.32 7.01 13.40
C ARG A 295 -2.46 7.89 13.93
N ILE A 296 -3.49 8.14 13.12
CA ILE A 296 -4.71 8.85 13.55
C ILE A 296 -5.44 8.06 14.64
N GLU A 297 -5.56 6.73 14.50
CA GLU A 297 -6.17 5.84 15.50
C GLU A 297 -5.50 5.96 16.88
N LYS A 298 -4.18 6.15 16.93
CA LYS A 298 -3.40 6.25 18.18
C LYS A 298 -3.50 7.63 18.85
N MET A 299 -4.21 8.59 18.25
CA MET A 299 -4.37 9.91 18.84
C MET A 299 -5.23 9.85 20.11
N LYS A 300 -4.89 10.69 21.09
CA LYS A 300 -5.68 10.81 22.32
C LYS A 300 -7.06 11.40 22.00
N THR A 301 -8.09 10.79 22.57
CA THR A 301 -9.48 11.23 22.41
C THR A 301 -10.13 11.50 23.77
N VAL A 302 -11.15 12.36 23.78
CA VAL A 302 -12.07 12.57 24.91
C VAL A 302 -13.48 12.38 24.36
N ASN A 303 -14.23 11.41 24.89
CA ASN A 303 -15.53 11.00 24.35
C ASN A 303 -15.44 10.73 22.83
N GLU A 304 -14.42 9.98 22.40
CA GLU A 304 -14.12 9.64 21.01
C GLU A 304 -13.78 10.85 20.12
N ARG A 305 -13.81 12.08 20.64
CA ARG A 305 -13.38 13.28 19.90
C ARG A 305 -11.87 13.45 20.01
N PRO A 306 -11.13 13.62 18.91
CA PRO A 306 -9.69 13.78 18.98
C PRO A 306 -9.30 15.09 19.70
N MET A 307 -8.32 15.01 20.60
CA MET A 307 -7.79 16.18 21.31
C MET A 307 -6.99 17.10 20.38
N GLN A 308 -6.33 16.53 19.39
CA GLN A 308 -5.65 17.26 18.32
C GLN A 308 -6.55 17.26 17.09
N SER A 309 -6.83 18.43 16.53
CA SER A 309 -7.67 18.52 15.33
C SER A 309 -6.99 17.79 14.17
N VAL A 310 -7.76 16.90 13.52
CA VAL A 310 -7.40 16.27 12.25
C VAL A 310 -8.42 16.73 11.23
N SER A 311 -7.97 17.20 10.07
CA SER A 311 -8.85 17.70 9.02
C SER A 311 -8.43 17.21 7.65
N VAL A 312 -9.40 17.19 6.72
CA VAL A 312 -9.16 16.97 5.30
C VAL A 312 -8.64 18.29 4.72
N VAL A 313 -7.33 18.43 4.59
CA VAL A 313 -6.71 19.67 4.06
C VAL A 313 -6.85 19.75 2.55
N ASP A 314 -6.88 18.61 1.88
CA ASP A 314 -7.15 18.53 0.45
C ASP A 314 -7.83 17.20 0.10
N CYS A 315 -8.60 17.18 -0.98
CA CYS A 315 -9.28 15.98 -1.45
C CYS A 315 -9.65 16.13 -2.91
N GLY A 316 -9.85 15.00 -3.59
CA GLY A 316 -10.23 15.01 -4.99
C GLY A 316 -10.35 13.62 -5.60
N VAL A 317 -10.70 13.61 -6.88
CA VAL A 317 -10.58 12.41 -7.71
C VAL A 317 -9.10 12.16 -7.96
N TYR A 318 -8.66 10.95 -7.68
CA TYR A 318 -7.29 10.53 -7.89
C TYR A 318 -7.15 9.98 -9.30
N SER A 319 -6.34 10.65 -10.14
CA SER A 319 -5.96 10.11 -11.44
C SER A 319 -4.69 9.29 -11.28
N MET A 320 -4.65 8.10 -11.88
CA MET A 320 -3.45 7.26 -11.90
C MET A 320 -2.34 7.86 -12.79
N ASP A 321 -2.67 8.87 -13.60
CA ASP A 321 -1.68 9.69 -14.30
C ASP A 321 -0.92 10.61 -13.32
N ASP A 322 -1.49 10.90 -12.15
CA ASP A 322 -0.83 11.68 -11.08
C ASP A 322 0.16 10.85 -10.25
N ILE A 323 0.34 9.55 -10.55
CA ILE A 323 1.41 8.75 -9.95
C ILE A 323 2.74 9.30 -10.47
N VAL A 324 3.26 10.29 -9.75
CA VAL A 324 4.61 10.82 -9.93
C VAL A 324 5.57 9.82 -9.30
N MET A 325 6.51 9.33 -10.09
CA MET A 325 7.70 8.67 -9.59
C MET A 325 8.48 9.74 -8.82
N THR A 326 8.27 9.86 -7.52
CA THR A 326 9.11 10.77 -6.72
C THR A 326 10.51 10.19 -6.66
N ASP A 327 11.53 11.03 -6.81
CA ASP A 327 12.96 10.68 -6.65
C ASP A 327 13.33 10.20 -5.22
N LEU A 328 12.32 9.96 -4.36
CA LEU A 328 12.44 9.41 -3.02
C LEU A 328 12.59 7.89 -3.09
N THR A 329 13.83 7.45 -3.36
CA THR A 329 14.29 6.04 -3.38
C THR A 329 13.48 5.12 -4.29
N GLU A 330 14.17 4.34 -5.14
CA GLU A 330 13.60 3.41 -6.15
C GLU A 330 12.68 2.29 -5.61
N ASP A 331 12.29 2.39 -4.34
CA ASP A 331 11.91 1.29 -3.47
C ASP A 331 10.47 1.34 -2.95
N ASP A 332 9.83 2.51 -2.91
CA ASP A 332 8.44 2.64 -2.45
C ASP A 332 7.68 3.67 -3.32
N LEU A 333 6.89 3.16 -4.27
CA LEU A 333 5.86 3.99 -4.93
C LEU A 333 4.81 4.37 -3.89
N VAL A 334 4.94 5.56 -3.33
CA VAL A 334 3.84 6.17 -2.59
C VAL A 334 2.96 6.85 -3.63
N LEU A 335 1.69 6.45 -3.66
CA LEU A 335 0.69 7.12 -4.50
C LEU A 335 0.54 8.58 -4.02
N TYR A 336 1.23 9.51 -4.68
CA TYR A 336 1.12 10.96 -4.43
C TYR A 336 0.10 11.60 -5.38
N HIS A 337 -0.51 12.69 -4.94
CA HIS A 337 -1.29 13.57 -5.79
C HIS A 337 -0.44 14.79 -6.17
N SER A 338 -0.38 15.11 -7.47
CA SER A 338 0.52 16.11 -8.06
C SER A 338 0.14 17.56 -7.73
N LYS A 339 -1.08 17.83 -7.25
CA LYS A 339 -1.57 19.20 -6.99
C LYS A 339 -1.89 19.40 -5.51
N GLY A 340 -0.98 20.04 -4.76
CA GLY A 340 -1.33 20.68 -3.48
C GLY A 340 -0.38 20.44 -2.31
N SER A 341 0.67 19.63 -2.47
CA SER A 341 1.74 19.50 -1.48
C SER A 341 3.08 19.80 -2.16
N GLU A 342 3.75 20.86 -1.75
CA GLU A 342 5.22 20.87 -1.85
C GLU A 342 5.74 19.60 -1.17
N PRO A 343 6.79 18.96 -1.72
CA PRO A 343 7.38 17.79 -1.09
C PRO A 343 7.70 18.09 0.38
N PRO A 344 7.55 17.13 1.30
CA PRO A 344 7.89 17.35 2.70
C PRO A 344 9.33 17.86 2.78
N ASP A 345 9.53 19.02 3.42
CA ASP A 345 10.84 19.55 3.73
C ASP A 345 11.69 18.45 4.36
N VAL A 346 12.66 17.97 3.58
CA VAL A 346 13.66 17.01 4.04
C VAL A 346 14.44 17.69 5.17
N PRO A 347 14.65 17.04 6.33
CA PRO A 347 15.50 17.61 7.37
C PRO A 347 16.88 17.90 6.78
N VAL A 348 17.26 19.17 6.86
CA VAL A 348 18.56 19.72 6.47
C VAL A 348 19.67 18.75 6.86
N THR A 349 20.31 18.16 5.85
CA THR A 349 21.48 17.31 6.03
C THR A 349 22.56 18.11 6.75
N VAL A 350 23.00 17.61 7.90
CA VAL A 350 24.20 18.07 8.59
C VAL A 350 25.35 18.05 7.59
N LYS A 351 25.98 19.21 7.38
CA LYS A 351 27.17 19.37 6.55
C LYS A 351 28.25 18.40 7.01
N LEU A 352 28.62 17.44 6.16
CA LEU A 352 29.96 16.85 6.16
C LEU A 352 30.78 17.54 5.06
N PRO A 353 32.05 17.91 5.32
CA PRO A 353 32.82 18.77 4.44
C PRO A 353 33.27 18.06 3.16
N VAL A 354 33.38 18.91 2.14
CA VAL A 354 33.82 18.72 0.75
C VAL A 354 35.17 18.01 0.63
N GLN A 355 35.26 17.03 -0.30
CA GLN A 355 36.41 16.67 -1.18
C GLN A 355 36.14 15.24 -1.70
N PHE A 356 35.99 14.89 -2.98
CA PHE A 356 36.62 15.35 -4.22
C PHE A 356 35.66 15.17 -5.41
N SER A 357 35.63 16.14 -6.31
CA SER A 357 35.17 15.99 -7.69
C SER A 357 36.33 15.55 -8.58
N LYS A 358 36.10 14.57 -9.46
CA LYS A 358 36.53 14.53 -10.88
C LYS A 358 36.21 13.20 -11.56
N CYS A 359 35.90 13.31 -12.86
CA CYS A 359 35.73 12.27 -13.88
C CYS A 359 34.34 11.59 -13.98
N VAL A 360 33.41 12.24 -14.67
CA VAL A 360 32.33 11.56 -15.43
C VAL A 360 32.45 11.80 -16.94
N ASP A 361 33.42 12.59 -17.42
CA ASP A 361 33.55 12.90 -18.86
C ASP A 361 34.46 11.93 -19.66
N ASP A 362 35.06 10.91 -19.03
CA ASP A 362 36.00 9.99 -19.72
C ASP A 362 35.42 8.62 -20.13
N VAL A 363 34.13 8.34 -19.87
CA VAL A 363 33.54 7.01 -20.19
C VAL A 363 32.66 7.04 -21.46
N MET A 364 32.32 8.21 -21.99
CA MET A 364 31.52 8.33 -23.23
C MET A 364 32.34 8.48 -24.52
N ALA A 365 33.68 8.39 -24.46
CA ALA A 365 34.56 8.56 -25.62
C ALA A 365 35.16 7.27 -26.20
N LEU A 366 34.73 6.07 -25.75
CA LEU A 366 35.31 4.78 -26.20
C LEU A 366 34.34 3.78 -26.84
N GLN A 367 33.22 4.25 -27.42
CA GLN A 367 32.35 3.41 -28.26
C GLN A 367 31.93 4.07 -29.60
N LYS A 368 32.87 4.75 -30.25
CA LYS A 368 32.85 4.93 -31.72
C LYS A 368 34.14 4.40 -32.33
N LYS A 369 34.16 3.08 -32.52
CA LYS A 369 34.81 2.44 -33.66
C LYS A 369 33.77 1.58 -34.35
#